data_AF-A0A6I1H2H1-F1
#
_entry.id   AF-A0A6I1H2H1-F1
#
_cell.length_a   1.000
_cell.length_b   1.000
_cell.length_c   1.000
_cell.angle_alpha   90.00
_cell.angle_beta   90.00
_cell.angle_gamma   90.00
#
_symmetry.space_group_name_H-M   'P 1'
#
loop_
_entity.id
_entity.type
_entity.pdbx_description
1 polymer ?
#
loop_
_entity_poly.entity_id
_entity_poly.type
_entity_poly.pdbx_seq_one_letter_code
_entity_poly.pdbx_strand_id
1 'polypeptide(L)'
;PCGRTFNALTGTPLARLRHKSLWLDYADCLLASDSVRKAALQLGVHRNTTFRWRHRFLSLAKTDRPHGLHGIAEADELYVLES
;
A
#
# COMPACT_ATOMS: atom_id res chain seq x y z
N PRO A 1 -15.03 -17.83 27.07
CA PRO A 1 -14.32 -16.61 26.59
C PRO A 1 -14.01 -16.72 25.08
N CYS A 2 -14.26 -15.67 24.29
CA CYS A 2 -14.29 -15.76 22.82
C CYS A 2 -12.92 -15.70 22.10
N GLY A 3 -11.78 -15.62 22.80
CA GLY A 3 -10.43 -15.77 22.20
C GLY A 3 -10.01 -14.72 21.16
N ARG A 4 -10.82 -13.69 20.89
CA ARG A 4 -10.53 -12.66 19.89
C ARG A 4 -9.63 -11.57 20.48
N THR A 5 -8.53 -11.30 19.79
CA THR A 5 -7.63 -10.18 20.10
C THR A 5 -7.73 -9.11 19.02
N PHE A 6 -7.69 -7.84 19.43
CA PHE A 6 -7.77 -6.67 18.56
C PHE A 6 -6.50 -5.84 18.73
N ASN A 7 -6.04 -5.20 17.66
CA ASN A 7 -4.95 -4.22 17.70
C ASN A 7 -5.31 -3.02 16.80
N ALA A 8 -4.45 -2.00 16.78
CA ALA A 8 -4.66 -0.79 15.98
C ALA A 8 -4.85 -1.04 14.47
N LEU A 9 -4.44 -2.21 13.95
CA LEU A 9 -4.62 -2.58 12.55
C LEU A 9 -5.87 -3.43 12.31
N THR A 10 -6.60 -3.84 13.35
CA THR A 10 -7.81 -4.64 13.18
C THR A 10 -8.85 -3.85 12.37
N GLY A 11 -9.47 -4.48 11.37
CA GLY A 11 -10.41 -3.83 10.46
C GLY A 11 -9.75 -3.05 9.32
N THR A 12 -8.43 -2.88 9.33
CA THR A 12 -7.70 -2.18 8.24
C THR A 12 -7.25 -3.17 7.15
N PRO A 13 -6.98 -2.69 5.91
CA PRO A 13 -6.34 -3.51 4.87
C PRO A 13 -4.98 -4.10 5.29
N LEU A 14 -4.31 -3.50 6.27
CA LEU A 14 -3.01 -3.94 6.80
C LEU A 14 -3.13 -5.06 7.86
N ALA A 15 -4.35 -5.42 8.26
CA ALA A 15 -4.57 -6.50 9.22
C ALA A 15 -3.91 -7.80 8.76
N ARG A 16 -3.26 -8.51 9.71
CA ARG A 16 -2.61 -9.81 9.52
C ARG A 16 -1.42 -9.82 8.53
N LEU A 17 -0.96 -8.67 8.07
CA LEU A 17 0.31 -8.58 7.36
C LEU A 17 1.47 -8.82 8.35
N ARG A 18 2.50 -9.55 7.89
CA ARG A 18 3.73 -9.86 8.64
C ARG A 18 4.82 -8.83 8.34
N HIS A 19 5.95 -8.92 9.07
CA HIS A 19 7.13 -8.05 8.95
C HIS A 19 6.81 -6.56 9.05
N LYS A 20 6.06 -6.17 10.09
CA LYS A 20 5.68 -4.78 10.35
C LYS A 20 6.87 -3.81 10.40
N SER A 21 8.03 -4.29 10.85
CA SER A 21 9.26 -3.51 10.90
C SER A 21 9.75 -3.03 9.52
N LEU A 22 9.40 -3.73 8.44
CA LEU A 22 9.82 -3.41 7.06
C LEU A 22 8.80 -2.55 6.30
N TRP A 23 7.70 -2.17 6.95
CA TRP A 23 6.59 -1.50 6.26
C TRP A 23 6.91 -0.06 5.87
N LEU A 24 7.71 0.64 6.68
CA LEU A 24 8.17 1.99 6.36
C LEU A 24 9.13 1.95 5.17
N ASP A 25 10.15 1.09 5.21
CA ASP A 25 11.07 0.88 4.09
C ASP A 25 10.31 0.45 2.80
N TYR A 26 9.25 -0.34 2.95
CA TYR A 26 8.39 -0.70 1.82
C TYR A 26 7.57 0.49 1.28
N ALA A 27 7.10 1.38 2.16
CA ALA A 27 6.43 2.60 1.75
C ALA A 27 7.38 3.51 0.96
N ASP A 28 8.65 3.61 1.36
CA ASP A 28 9.67 4.34 0.61
C ASP A 28 9.89 3.73 -0.78
N CYS A 29 9.93 2.39 -0.88
CA CYS A 29 9.99 1.71 -2.18
C CYS A 29 8.77 2.04 -3.07
N LEU A 30 7.57 2.14 -2.49
CA LEU A 30 6.36 2.53 -3.23
C LEU A 30 6.44 3.98 -3.73
N LEU A 31 6.91 4.91 -2.89
CA LEU A 31 7.10 6.31 -3.24
C LEU A 31 8.15 6.49 -4.34
N ALA A 32 9.21 5.67 -4.31
CA ALA A 32 10.22 5.59 -5.37
C ALA A 32 9.72 4.90 -6.66
N SER A 33 8.45 4.49 -6.70
CA SER A 33 7.85 3.73 -7.82
C SER A 33 8.56 2.43 -8.15
N ASP A 34 9.23 1.81 -7.17
CA ASP A 34 9.95 0.56 -7.40
C ASP A 34 9.00 -0.58 -7.78
N SER A 35 9.46 -1.46 -8.67
CA SER A 35 8.73 -2.66 -9.03
C SER A 35 8.62 -3.61 -7.83
N VAL A 36 7.59 -4.45 -7.81
CA VAL A 36 7.40 -5.48 -6.76
C VAL A 36 8.64 -6.36 -6.60
N ARG A 37 9.31 -6.69 -7.71
CA ARG A 37 10.53 -7.52 -7.69
C ARG A 37 11.71 -6.79 -7.08
N LYS A 38 11.90 -5.51 -7.43
CA LYS A 38 13.00 -4.68 -6.90
C LYS A 38 12.86 -4.47 -5.38
N ALA A 39 11.67 -4.08 -4.93
CA ALA A 39 11.39 -3.92 -3.50
C ALA A 39 11.54 -5.24 -2.70
N ALA A 40 11.14 -6.37 -3.29
CA ALA A 40 11.34 -7.69 -2.68
C ALA A 40 12.83 -8.01 -2.45
N LEU A 41 13.66 -7.70 -3.46
CA LEU A 41 15.11 -7.89 -3.39
C LEU A 41 15.75 -6.97 -2.34
N GLN A 42 15.40 -5.68 -2.33
CA GLN A 42 15.95 -4.70 -1.38
C GLN A 42 15.62 -5.04 0.07
N LEU A 43 14.39 -5.50 0.34
CA LEU A 43 13.91 -5.79 1.70
C LEU A 43 14.17 -7.24 2.13
N GLY A 44 14.78 -8.06 1.27
CA GLY A 44 15.07 -9.46 1.58
C GLY A 44 13.83 -10.32 1.84
N VAL A 45 12.69 -9.99 1.23
CA VAL A 45 11.42 -10.73 1.39
C VAL A 45 11.00 -11.40 0.09
N HIS A 46 10.17 -12.44 0.19
CA HIS A 46 9.67 -13.12 -0.99
C HIS A 46 8.75 -12.21 -1.83
N ARG A 47 8.84 -12.28 -3.16
CA ARG A 47 8.03 -11.47 -4.10
C ARG A 47 6.53 -11.45 -3.82
N ASN A 48 5.96 -12.58 -3.37
CA ASN A 48 4.53 -12.66 -3.06
C ASN A 48 4.15 -11.88 -1.80
N THR A 49 5.08 -11.75 -0.85
CA THR A 49 4.92 -10.89 0.35
C THR A 49 4.81 -9.45 -0.10
N THR A 50 5.77 -8.98 -0.90
CA THR A 50 5.80 -7.62 -1.45
C THR A 50 4.62 -7.34 -2.37
N PHE A 51 4.20 -8.30 -3.19
CA PHE A 51 3.01 -8.19 -4.04
C PHE A 51 1.74 -7.99 -3.21
N ARG A 52 1.58 -8.81 -2.15
CA ARG A 52 0.45 -8.69 -1.22
C ARG A 52 0.49 -7.34 -0.49
N TRP A 53 1.66 -6.86 -0.08
CA TRP A 53 1.80 -5.53 0.49
C TRP A 53 1.39 -4.45 -0.50
N ARG A 54 1.86 -4.49 -1.75
CA ARG A 54 1.47 -3.53 -2.80
C ARG A 54 -0.03 -3.39 -2.90
N HIS A 55 -0.72 -4.52 -3.00
CA HIS A 55 -2.18 -4.54 -3.10
C HIS A 55 -2.85 -3.89 -1.88
N ARG A 56 -2.38 -4.18 -0.66
CA ARG A 56 -3.00 -3.66 0.57
C ARG A 56 -2.67 -2.18 0.80
N PHE A 57 -1.42 -1.77 0.61
CA PHE A 57 -1.00 -0.37 0.74
C PHE A 57 -1.71 0.51 -0.29
N LEU A 58 -1.77 0.09 -1.56
CA LEU A 58 -2.46 0.85 -2.59
C LEU A 58 -3.99 0.84 -2.41
N SER A 59 -4.58 -0.22 -1.84
CA SER A 59 -6.00 -0.20 -1.51
C SER A 59 -6.33 0.87 -0.45
N LEU A 60 -5.43 1.08 0.51
CA LEU A 60 -5.59 2.13 1.53
C LEU A 60 -5.45 3.53 0.92
N ALA A 61 -4.43 3.75 0.08
CA ALA A 61 -4.23 5.04 -0.58
C ALA A 61 -5.40 5.41 -1.51
N LYS A 62 -6.03 4.43 -2.17
CA LYS A 62 -7.22 4.67 -3.01
C LYS A 62 -8.43 5.15 -2.20
N THR A 63 -8.56 4.71 -0.95
CA THR A 63 -9.67 5.08 -0.07
C THR A 63 -9.43 6.38 0.69
N ASP A 64 -8.25 6.99 0.59
CA ASP A 64 -7.89 8.27 1.24
C ASP A 64 -8.37 9.51 0.44
N ARG A 65 -9.29 9.33 -0.51
CA ARG A 65 -9.81 10.42 -1.32
C ARG A 65 -10.91 11.18 -0.56
N PRO A 66 -10.92 12.52 -0.59
CA PRO A 66 -12.01 13.29 0.00
C PRO A 66 -13.33 12.96 -0.71
N HIS A 67 -14.44 12.99 0.04
CA HIS A 67 -15.79 12.71 -0.48
C HIS A 67 -16.23 13.66 -1.61
N GLY A 68 -15.63 14.84 -1.69
CA GLY A 68 -15.86 15.81 -2.76
C GLY A 68 -14.70 16.79 -2.86
N LEU A 69 -14.42 17.24 -4.07
CA LEU A 69 -13.50 18.35 -4.32
C LEU A 69 -14.22 19.66 -3.99
N HIS A 70 -13.56 20.58 -3.27
CA HIS A 70 -14.11 21.87 -2.89
C HIS A 70 -13.17 23.00 -3.34
N GLY A 71 -13.71 24.09 -3.87
CA GLY A 71 -12.93 25.22 -4.37
C GLY A 71 -12.51 25.09 -5.84
N ILE A 72 -11.30 25.55 -6.16
CA ILE A 72 -10.71 25.43 -7.50
C ILE A 72 -9.93 24.10 -7.55
N ALA A 73 -10.21 23.26 -8.54
CA ALA A 73 -9.52 22.01 -8.78
C ALA A 73 -8.86 22.03 -10.16
N GLU A 74 -7.60 21.64 -10.22
CA GLU A 74 -6.84 21.43 -11.45
C GLU A 74 -6.93 19.94 -11.86
N ALA A 75 -7.02 19.69 -13.16
CA ALA A 75 -7.09 18.34 -13.72
C ALA A 75 -6.00 18.18 -14.78
N ASP A 76 -4.99 17.39 -14.45
CA ASP A 76 -3.94 16.98 -15.38
C ASP A 76 -4.32 15.69 -16.11
N GLU A 77 -4.03 15.62 -17.41
CA GLU A 77 -4.19 14.41 -18.20
C GLU A 77 -2.86 13.64 -18.28
N LEU A 78 -2.87 12.39 -17.83
CA LEU A 78 -1.74 11.47 -18.01
C LEU A 78 -2.10 10.39 -19.03
N TYR A 79 -1.45 10.43 -20.19
CA TYR A 79 -1.59 9.41 -21.23
C TYR A 79 -0.64 8.24 -20.94
N VAL A 80 -1.19 7.03 -20.82
CA VAL A 80 -0.41 5.80 -20.69
C VAL A 80 -0.55 5.03 -22.00
N LEU A 81 0.57 4.63 -22.60
CA LEU A 81 0.57 3.75 -23.75
C LEU A 81 0.03 2.38 -23.33
N GLU A 82 -1.09 1.96 -23.92
CA GLU A 82 -1.53 0.57 -23.82
C GLU A 82 -0.56 -0.32 -24.61
N SER A 83 -0.19 -1.48 -24.02
CA SER A 83 0.61 -2.55 -24.64
C SER A 83 -0.17 -3.84 -24.63
#